data_AF-A0A7X9BX74-F1
#
_entry.id   AF-A0A7X9BX74-F1
#
_cell.length_a   1.000
_cell.length_b   1.000
_cell.length_c   1.000
_cell.angle_alpha   90.00
_cell.angle_beta   90.00
_cell.angle_gamma   90.00
#
_symmetry.space_group_name_H-M   'P 1'
#
loop_
_entity.id
_entity.type
_entity.pdbx_description
1 polymer ?
#
loop_
_entity_poly.entity_id
_entity_poly.type
_entity_poly.pdbx_seq_one_letter_code
_entity_poly.pdbx_strand_id
1 'polypeptide(L)' 'MNNEIIRLVNVTKEYDGVQVLDNINLYILRNEFVT' A
#
# COMPACT_ATOMS: atom_id res chain seq x y z
N MET A 1 10.91 11.78 -14.16
CA MET A 1 11.18 11.72 -12.70
C MET A 1 10.02 10.98 -12.07
N ASN A 2 10.28 9.94 -11.28
CA ASN A 2 9.21 9.20 -10.59
C ASN A 2 8.73 10.05 -9.40
N ASN A 3 7.43 10.40 -9.38
CA ASN A 3 6.82 11.24 -8.35
C ASN A 3 6.07 10.41 -7.29
N GLU A 4 6.18 9.08 -7.35
CA GLU A 4 5.72 8.16 -6.31
C GLU A 4 6.43 8.47 -4.99
N ILE A 5 5.65 8.82 -3.96
CA ILE A 5 6.14 9.04 -2.59
C ILE A 5 5.86 7.84 -1.68
N ILE A 6 4.84 7.05 -2.01
CA ILE A 6 4.52 5.79 -1.33
C ILE A 6 4.35 4.72 -2.40
N ARG A 7 4.90 3.53 -2.16
CA ARG A 7 4.72 2.35 -3.01
C ARG A 7 4.62 1.10 -2.14
N LEU A 8 3.47 0.45 -2.20
CA LEU A 8 3.17 -0.84 -1.60
C LEU A 8 3.17 -1.87 -2.73
N VAL A 9 3.97 -2.93 -2.59
CA VAL A 9 4.06 -4.02 -3.56
C VAL A 9 3.80 -5.32 -2.83
N ASN A 10 2.72 -6.01 -3.22
CA ASN A 10 2.29 -7.29 -2.66
C ASN A 10 2.29 -7.31 -1.12
N VAL A 11 1.74 -6.25 -0.49
CA VAL A 11 1.72 -6.14 0.96
C VAL A 11 0.64 -7.05 1.55
N THR A 12 1.08 -7.96 2.41
CA THR A 12 0.23 -8.87 3.18
C THR A 12 0.48 -8.66 4.66
N LYS A 13 -0.58 -8.72 5.48
CA LYS A 13 -0.49 -8.55 6.93
C LYS A 13 -1.44 -9.49 7.64
N GLU A 14 -0.94 -10.13 8.69
CA GLU A 14 -1.71 -10.92 9.64
C GLU A 14 -1.75 -10.22 11.00
N TYR A 15 -2.89 -10.35 11.68
CA TYR A 15 -3.10 -9.96 13.06
C TYR A 15 -4.00 -10.99 13.75
N ASP A 16 -3.56 -11.51 14.91
CA ASP A 16 -4.25 -12.54 15.68
C ASP A 16 -4.68 -13.78 14.87
N GLY A 17 -3.80 -14.25 13.99
CA GLY A 17 -4.07 -15.43 13.14
C GLY A 17 -5.05 -15.15 11.99
N VAL A 18 -5.49 -13.90 11.82
CA VAL A 18 -6.38 -13.48 10.74
C VAL A 18 -5.61 -12.63 9.74
N GLN A 19 -5.70 -12.99 8.46
CA GLN A 19 -5.14 -12.18 7.38
C GLN A 19 -5.99 -10.92 7.20
N VAL A 20 -5.42 -9.75 7.55
CA VAL A 20 -6.10 -8.45 7.55
C VAL A 20 -5.74 -7.60 6.33
N LEU A 21 -4.61 -7.86 5.67
CA LEU A 21 -4.29 -7.33 4.34
C LEU A 21 -3.84 -8.48 3.45
N ASP A 22 -4.38 -8.54 2.23
CA ASP A 22 -4.04 -9.56 1.23
C ASP A 22 -3.56 -8.91 -0.06
N ASN A 23 -2.28 -9.12 -0.38
CA ASN A 23 -1.66 -8.76 -1.66
C ASN A 23 -1.94 -7.32 -2.15
N ILE A 24 -1.85 -6.35 -1.24
CA ILE A 24 -2.13 -4.94 -1.54
C ILE A 24 -1.01 -4.36 -2.41
N ASN A 25 -1.41 -3.79 -3.55
CA ASN A 25 -0.55 -3.07 -4.47
C ASN A 25 -1.09 -1.65 -4.65
N LEU A 26 -0.31 -0.65 -4.22
CA LEU A 26 -0.72 0.76 -4.21
C LEU A 26 0.48 1.64 -4.45
N TYR A 27 0.29 2.75 -5.16
CA TYR A 27 1.24 3.85 -5.18
C TYR A 27 0.49 5.14 -4.87
N ILE A 28 1.20 6.11 -4.28
CA ILE A 28 0.69 7.46 -4.03
C ILE A 28 1.73 8.44 -4.54
N LEU A 29 1.30 9.39 -5.36
CA LEU A 29 2.13 10.45 -5.92
C LEU A 29 2.22 11.65 -4.96
N ARG A 30 3.26 12.47 -5.13
CA ARG A 30 3.36 13.75 -4.41
C ARG A 30 2.11 14.61 -4.67
N ASN A 31 1.51 15.12 -3.59
CA ASN A 31 0.28 15.93 -3.58
C ASN A 31 -1.00 15.17 -4.00
N GLU A 32 -0.98 13.85 -4.05
CA GLU A 32 -2.17 13.02 -4.21
C GLU A 32 -2.83 12.76 -2.85
N PHE A 33 -4.16 12.82 -2.80
CA PHE A 33 -4.95 12.50 -1.63
C PHE A 33 -5.81 11.26 -1.92
N VAL A 34 -5.62 10.21 -1.12
CA VAL A 34 -6.31 8.91 -1.25
C VAL A 34 -7.15 8.71 0.01
N THR A 35 -8.43 8.35 -0.14
CA THR A 35 -9.40 8.19 0.96
C THR A 35 -9.97 6.79 0.96
#